data_AF-A0A3A0E2G1-F1
#
_entry.id   AF-A0A3A0E2G1-F1
#
_cell.length_a   1.000
_cell.length_b   1.000
_cell.length_c   1.000
_cell.angle_alpha   90.00
_cell.angle_beta   90.00
_cell.angle_gamma   90.00
#
_symmetry.space_group_name_H-M   'P 1'
#
loop_
_entity.id
_entity.type
_entity.pdbx_description
1 polymer ?
#
loop_
_entity_poly.entity_id
_entity_poly.type
_entity_poly.pdbx_seq_one_letter_code
_entity_poly.pdbx_strand_id
1 'polypeptide(L)'
;MNPKLLQHLLCVAAIGMPAAAVYSEPPTPTDPGGLAQGLLPGAFPTSVTAANVNVAQFTPATLDGSNSNNLQVTFTAAGPIKWTESRHNEGDISLLISPGEPGNSAYYPPAAFVNDYKPLDGQPFQESTIAWRLNQQAGAALATVRKNSFNYGPDYTFNGSPVGTFHGTAYFNGSGSGYGYRMNDGAFNNGGSGSSDLQMGMAGDDGGRGEASFSTAVAFFPYEQGWTGAWVNGGFEEEATFAASSPGLSPSSVNWVFDAASGANLGRVVLPNIDSADDGMLFVAPTHDGNATNFAAALPTGGGWDVVVREDDSSQLLTIGADSGFQFLYVPYTAGGLIGGHINGANGNSIHAAGENLFDVVRNSAGQYAVSVYKPDGVTKRTENDGMLILTVADSLAANATVPDDAFLSYEYDAGSGDFIIQARSLTSASGGTENQFGNVFTLRDADFYFAWVDFATPLTPNAAHIPGDFDGDQQVDGADLTTWQGAVGASAQGDADGDGDSDGHDFLIWQRNFGTGAAEVAGVPEATSLLLLAAGGALAATRRRRASRGVV
;
A
#
# COMPACT_ATOMS: atom_id res chain seq x y z
N MET A 1 47.70 19.73 -38.41
CA MET A 1 46.31 20.22 -38.25
C MET A 1 45.45 19.43 -39.21
N ASN A 2 44.65 18.49 -38.69
CA ASN A 2 44.00 17.44 -39.47
C ASN A 2 42.52 17.83 -39.74
N PRO A 3 42.08 17.93 -40.99
CA PRO A 3 40.72 18.35 -41.35
C PRO A 3 39.77 17.15 -41.34
N LYS A 4 39.25 16.79 -40.15
CA LYS A 4 38.16 15.81 -39.98
C LYS A 4 37.23 16.17 -38.80
N LEU A 5 36.84 17.44 -38.69
CA LEU A 5 35.98 17.93 -37.60
C LEU A 5 34.85 18.84 -38.11
N LEU A 6 34.32 18.54 -39.30
CA LEU A 6 33.20 19.30 -39.89
C LEU A 6 32.24 18.39 -40.68
N GLN A 7 31.68 17.40 -39.99
CA GLN A 7 30.47 16.70 -40.41
C GLN A 7 29.96 16.00 -39.16
N HIS A 8 28.99 16.61 -38.47
CA HIS A 8 27.98 16.03 -37.55
C HIS A 8 27.20 17.21 -36.90
N LEU A 9 26.78 18.17 -37.73
CA LEU A 9 25.67 19.08 -37.41
C LEU A 9 24.56 18.74 -38.40
N LEU A 10 23.33 18.62 -37.88
CA LEU A 10 22.08 18.19 -38.55
C LEU A 10 21.81 16.67 -38.59
N CYS A 11 21.42 16.15 -37.43
CA CYS A 11 20.29 15.23 -37.29
C CYS A 11 19.66 15.48 -35.91
N VAL A 12 18.88 16.55 -35.78
CA VAL A 12 17.86 16.62 -34.72
C VAL A 12 16.75 15.69 -35.20
N ALA A 13 16.88 14.41 -34.89
CA ALA A 13 15.73 13.53 -34.88
C ALA A 13 14.85 14.05 -33.75
N ALA A 14 13.64 14.51 -34.09
CA ALA A 14 12.59 14.69 -33.11
C ALA A 14 12.29 13.30 -32.52
N ILE A 15 13.01 12.94 -31.47
CA ILE A 15 12.56 11.91 -30.53
C ILE A 15 11.39 12.57 -29.84
N GLY A 16 10.18 12.20 -30.25
CA GLY A 16 8.99 12.56 -29.51
C GLY A 16 9.19 12.09 -28.08
N MET A 17 9.43 13.04 -27.17
CA MET A 17 9.17 12.80 -25.77
C MET A 17 7.72 12.32 -25.69
N PRO A 18 7.41 11.18 -25.04
CA PRO A 18 6.02 10.92 -24.70
C PRO A 18 5.55 12.14 -23.90
N ALA A 19 4.51 12.79 -24.40
CA ALA A 19 3.85 13.85 -23.66
C ALA A 19 3.52 13.33 -22.26
N ALA A 20 3.75 14.15 -21.24
CA ALA A 20 3.32 13.86 -19.88
C ALA A 20 1.89 13.31 -19.90
N ALA A 21 1.68 12.13 -19.31
CA ALA A 21 0.37 11.51 -19.27
C ALA A 21 -0.57 12.41 -18.47
N VAL A 22 -1.38 13.20 -19.16
CA VAL A 22 -2.63 13.74 -18.60
C VAL A 22 -3.42 12.53 -18.11
N TYR A 23 -3.95 12.56 -16.89
CA TYR A 23 -4.79 11.49 -16.35
C TYR A 23 -5.78 11.05 -17.43
N SER A 24 -5.56 9.85 -17.97
CA SER A 24 -6.36 9.36 -19.08
C SER A 24 -7.74 9.04 -18.56
N GLU A 25 -8.78 9.51 -19.23
CA GLU A 25 -10.14 8.99 -19.07
C GLU A 25 -10.09 7.45 -18.97
N PRO A 26 -10.88 6.83 -18.07
CA PRO A 26 -10.90 5.39 -17.91
C PRO A 26 -11.00 4.67 -19.26
N PRO A 27 -10.19 3.62 -19.50
CA PRO A 27 -10.20 2.95 -20.79
C PRO A 27 -11.57 2.34 -21.07
N THR A 28 -11.99 2.36 -22.32
CA THR A 28 -13.23 1.71 -22.74
C THR A 28 -13.04 0.19 -22.76
N PRO A 29 -13.87 -0.60 -22.03
CA PRO A 29 -13.80 -2.05 -22.09
C PRO A 29 -13.99 -2.58 -23.53
N THR A 30 -13.09 -3.46 -23.96
CA THR A 30 -13.17 -4.17 -25.24
C THR A 30 -12.94 -5.66 -25.04
N ASP A 31 -13.54 -6.49 -25.89
CA ASP A 31 -13.38 -7.95 -25.84
C ASP A 31 -12.99 -8.48 -27.23
N PRO A 32 -11.71 -8.35 -27.61
CA PRO A 32 -11.24 -8.78 -28.94
C PRO A 32 -11.42 -10.28 -29.18
N GLY A 33 -11.39 -11.08 -28.12
CA GLY A 33 -11.52 -12.54 -28.17
C GLY A 33 -12.96 -13.06 -28.12
N GLY A 34 -13.94 -12.21 -27.78
CA GLY A 34 -15.33 -12.63 -27.55
C GLY A 34 -15.51 -13.51 -26.31
N LEU A 35 -14.55 -13.50 -25.38
CA LEU A 35 -14.50 -14.40 -24.23
C LEU A 35 -15.19 -13.82 -22.98
N ALA A 36 -15.48 -12.53 -22.93
CA ALA A 36 -16.25 -11.92 -21.85
C ALA A 36 -17.77 -12.08 -22.03
N GLN A 37 -18.22 -12.58 -23.18
CA GLN A 37 -19.63 -12.84 -23.50
C GLN A 37 -20.55 -11.61 -23.34
N GLY A 38 -20.00 -10.41 -23.54
CA GLY A 38 -20.73 -9.15 -23.40
C GLY A 38 -20.95 -8.68 -21.96
N LEU A 39 -20.41 -9.40 -20.97
CA LEU A 39 -20.31 -8.90 -19.60
C LEU A 39 -19.27 -7.78 -19.54
N LEU A 40 -19.36 -6.89 -18.56
CA LEU A 40 -18.48 -5.74 -18.38
C LEU A 40 -17.95 -5.72 -16.95
N PRO A 41 -16.74 -5.18 -16.71
CA PRO A 41 -16.23 -5.02 -15.36
C PRO A 41 -17.05 -3.95 -14.61
N GLY A 42 -16.81 -3.82 -13.32
CA GLY A 42 -17.41 -2.77 -12.50
C GLY A 42 -16.87 -1.38 -12.86
N ALA A 43 -17.18 -0.38 -12.03
CA ALA A 43 -16.62 0.96 -12.19
C ALA A 43 -15.09 0.92 -12.17
N PHE A 44 -14.44 1.76 -12.98
CA PHE A 44 -12.98 1.83 -13.01
C PHE A 44 -12.44 2.25 -11.62
N PRO A 45 -11.44 1.55 -11.04
CA PRO A 45 -10.94 1.85 -9.70
C PRO A 45 -10.11 3.14 -9.67
N THR A 46 -10.69 4.24 -9.21
CA THR A 46 -10.03 5.56 -9.11
C THR A 46 -9.60 5.95 -7.68
N SER A 47 -9.82 5.08 -6.70
CA SER A 47 -9.40 5.29 -5.31
C SER A 47 -8.58 4.11 -4.80
N VAL A 48 -7.75 4.35 -3.78
CA VAL A 48 -7.12 3.27 -3.02
C VAL A 48 -8.16 2.22 -2.64
N THR A 49 -7.77 0.96 -2.74
CA THR A 49 -8.54 -0.17 -2.21
C THR A 49 -7.58 -1.23 -1.72
N ALA A 50 -8.03 -2.01 -0.75
CA ALA A 50 -7.24 -3.08 -0.17
C ALA A 50 -8.10 -4.29 0.19
N ALA A 51 -7.44 -5.43 0.37
CA ALA A 51 -8.07 -6.68 0.76
C ALA A 51 -7.14 -7.53 1.63
N ASN A 52 -7.73 -8.19 2.61
CA ASN A 52 -7.12 -9.35 3.25
C ASN A 52 -7.51 -10.60 2.44
N VAL A 53 -6.52 -11.19 1.77
CA VAL A 53 -6.64 -12.38 0.93
C VAL A 53 -6.29 -13.60 1.77
N ASN A 54 -7.30 -14.40 2.08
CA ASN A 54 -7.13 -15.64 2.81
C ASN A 54 -6.92 -16.78 1.81
N VAL A 55 -5.74 -17.40 1.88
CA VAL A 55 -5.35 -18.53 1.02
C VAL A 55 -5.21 -19.77 1.90
N ALA A 56 -6.12 -20.72 1.72
CA ALA A 56 -6.03 -22.04 2.34
C ALA A 56 -5.45 -23.04 1.34
N GLN A 57 -4.61 -23.94 1.84
CA GLN A 57 -3.96 -24.98 1.05
C GLN A 57 -4.55 -26.36 1.33
N PHE A 58 -4.66 -27.18 0.28
CA PHE A 58 -5.04 -28.58 0.43
C PHE A 58 -3.91 -29.41 1.07
N THR A 59 -4.26 -30.44 1.83
CA THR A 59 -3.31 -31.40 2.42
C THR A 59 -3.82 -32.84 2.21
N PRO A 60 -2.98 -33.80 1.78
CA PRO A 60 -1.53 -33.70 1.57
C PRO A 60 -1.13 -32.95 0.30
N ALA A 61 0.01 -32.27 0.34
CA ALA A 61 0.58 -31.55 -0.80
C ALA A 61 2.12 -31.58 -0.80
N THR A 62 2.70 -31.40 -1.98
CA THR A 62 4.15 -31.27 -2.19
C THR A 62 4.44 -29.91 -2.80
N LEU A 63 5.46 -29.22 -2.30
CA LEU A 63 6.00 -27.98 -2.83
C LEU A 63 6.72 -28.22 -4.18
N ASP A 64 5.96 -28.59 -5.20
CA ASP A 64 6.41 -28.84 -6.59
C ASP A 64 5.26 -28.73 -7.61
N GLY A 65 4.14 -28.13 -7.21
CA GLY A 65 2.87 -28.08 -7.93
C GLY A 65 1.93 -29.25 -7.62
N SER A 66 2.38 -30.33 -6.99
CA SER A 66 1.55 -31.51 -6.73
C SER A 66 0.63 -31.27 -5.53
N ASN A 67 -0.64 -30.99 -5.81
CA ASN A 67 -1.69 -30.56 -4.86
C ASN A 67 -1.43 -29.23 -4.14
N SER A 68 -0.22 -28.65 -4.18
CA SER A 68 0.05 -27.29 -3.71
C SER A 68 -0.65 -26.22 -4.55
N ASN A 69 -0.96 -26.55 -5.82
CA ASN A 69 -1.84 -25.77 -6.70
C ASN A 69 -3.32 -25.82 -6.29
N ASN A 70 -3.68 -26.69 -5.35
CA ASN A 70 -5.06 -26.88 -4.91
C ASN A 70 -5.37 -25.93 -3.76
N LEU A 71 -5.81 -24.74 -4.14
CA LEU A 71 -6.01 -23.61 -3.24
C LEU A 71 -7.50 -23.28 -3.11
N GLN A 72 -7.84 -22.70 -1.97
CA GLN A 72 -9.09 -22.00 -1.73
C GLN A 72 -8.74 -20.56 -1.36
N VAL A 73 -9.10 -19.61 -2.23
CA VAL A 73 -8.84 -18.19 -2.03
C VAL A 73 -10.14 -17.47 -1.67
N THR A 74 -10.09 -16.62 -0.65
CA THR A 74 -11.25 -15.84 -0.19
C THR A 74 -10.87 -14.42 0.19
N PHE A 75 -11.78 -13.48 -0.05
CA PHE A 75 -11.62 -12.06 0.28
C PHE A 75 -12.49 -11.73 1.49
N THR A 76 -12.00 -12.06 2.68
CA THR A 76 -12.82 -12.05 3.91
C THR A 76 -13.12 -10.63 4.38
N ALA A 77 -12.21 -9.70 4.12
CA ALA A 77 -12.39 -8.27 4.34
C ALA A 77 -11.67 -7.51 3.21
N ALA A 78 -12.39 -6.58 2.57
CA ALA A 78 -11.89 -5.79 1.47
C ALA A 78 -12.75 -4.55 1.26
N GLY A 79 -12.11 -3.46 0.84
CA GLY A 79 -12.81 -2.26 0.42
C GLY A 79 -11.92 -1.04 0.17
N PRO A 80 -12.55 0.08 -0.26
CA PRO A 80 -13.99 0.21 -0.50
C PRO A 80 -14.45 -0.52 -1.77
N ILE A 81 -13.51 -0.84 -2.67
CA ILE A 81 -13.76 -1.54 -3.92
C ILE A 81 -13.52 -3.05 -3.73
N LYS A 82 -14.41 -3.91 -4.25
CA LYS A 82 -14.29 -5.36 -4.10
C LYS A 82 -13.19 -5.96 -4.97
N TRP A 83 -12.64 -7.07 -4.49
CA TRP A 83 -11.56 -7.82 -5.12
C TRP A 83 -12.02 -9.22 -5.50
N THR A 84 -11.42 -9.78 -6.54
CA THR A 84 -11.62 -11.16 -7.00
C THR A 84 -10.31 -11.66 -7.63
N GLU A 85 -10.32 -12.86 -8.21
CA GLU A 85 -9.18 -13.42 -8.95
C GLU A 85 -9.66 -14.16 -10.20
N SER A 86 -8.75 -14.32 -11.16
CA SER A 86 -9.02 -15.06 -12.39
C SER A 86 -8.05 -16.20 -12.67
N ARG A 87 -7.13 -16.44 -11.75
CA ARG A 87 -6.24 -17.59 -11.77
C ARG A 87 -5.54 -17.71 -10.42
N HIS A 88 -5.28 -18.95 -10.02
CA HIS A 88 -4.29 -19.26 -8.99
C HIS A 88 -3.54 -20.55 -9.31
N ASN A 89 -2.33 -20.63 -8.79
CA ASN A 89 -1.49 -21.82 -8.67
C ASN A 89 -0.64 -21.66 -7.41
N GLU A 90 0.22 -22.63 -7.12
CA GLU A 90 1.22 -22.50 -6.07
C GLU A 90 2.03 -21.22 -6.30
N GLY A 91 2.05 -20.34 -5.31
CA GLY A 91 2.85 -19.11 -5.33
C GLY A 91 2.21 -17.93 -6.06
N ASP A 92 1.38 -18.14 -7.10
CA ASP A 92 0.81 -17.01 -7.87
C ASP A 92 -0.71 -16.90 -7.79
N ILE A 93 -1.17 -15.66 -7.63
CA ILE A 93 -2.59 -15.30 -7.72
C ILE A 93 -2.80 -14.10 -8.65
N SER A 94 -3.71 -14.28 -9.59
CA SER A 94 -4.10 -13.30 -10.59
C SER A 94 -5.27 -12.45 -10.11
N LEU A 95 -4.95 -11.45 -9.29
CA LEU A 95 -5.93 -10.57 -8.66
C LEU A 95 -6.58 -9.57 -9.62
N LEU A 96 -7.88 -9.33 -9.40
CA LEU A 96 -8.69 -8.35 -10.09
C LEU A 96 -9.47 -7.47 -9.09
N ILE A 97 -9.85 -6.27 -9.54
CA ILE A 97 -10.56 -5.27 -8.73
C ILE A 97 -11.83 -4.83 -9.45
N SER A 98 -12.87 -4.50 -8.68
CA SER A 98 -14.16 -3.99 -9.18
C SER A 98 -14.83 -4.97 -10.16
N PRO A 99 -15.33 -6.11 -9.65
CA PRO A 99 -16.11 -7.05 -10.45
C PRO A 99 -17.38 -6.41 -11.01
N GLY A 100 -17.83 -6.89 -12.17
CA GLY A 100 -19.03 -6.40 -12.87
C GLY A 100 -20.29 -6.40 -12.01
N GLU A 101 -20.53 -7.49 -11.28
CA GLU A 101 -21.61 -7.57 -10.29
C GLU A 101 -21.06 -7.91 -8.89
N PRO A 102 -20.63 -6.92 -8.10
CA PRO A 102 -19.98 -7.19 -6.80
C PRO A 102 -20.89 -7.85 -5.77
N GLY A 103 -22.22 -7.82 -5.95
CA GLY A 103 -23.17 -8.52 -5.09
C GLY A 103 -23.43 -9.98 -5.48
N ASN A 104 -22.87 -10.47 -6.59
CA ASN A 104 -23.13 -11.80 -7.13
C ASN A 104 -21.93 -12.73 -6.88
N SER A 105 -22.16 -13.86 -6.21
CA SER A 105 -21.11 -14.82 -5.85
C SER A 105 -20.41 -15.46 -7.06
N ALA A 106 -21.01 -15.44 -8.26
CA ALA A 106 -20.38 -15.96 -9.47
C ALA A 106 -19.13 -15.16 -9.89
N TYR A 107 -19.03 -13.89 -9.49
CA TYR A 107 -17.90 -13.00 -9.79
C TYR A 107 -16.72 -13.18 -8.82
N TYR A 108 -16.75 -14.20 -7.98
CA TYR A 108 -15.73 -14.50 -6.98
C TYR A 108 -15.19 -15.92 -7.17
N PRO A 109 -13.97 -16.21 -6.70
CA PRO A 109 -13.39 -17.54 -6.80
C PRO A 109 -14.21 -18.61 -6.07
N PRO A 110 -14.00 -19.89 -6.43
CA PRO A 110 -14.70 -21.00 -5.82
C PRO A 110 -14.51 -21.06 -4.31
N ALA A 111 -15.61 -21.29 -3.60
CA ALA A 111 -15.56 -21.57 -2.16
C ALA A 111 -14.98 -22.96 -1.82
N ALA A 112 -14.57 -23.76 -2.82
CA ALA A 112 -13.94 -25.06 -2.64
C ALA A 112 -12.50 -25.02 -3.13
N PHE A 113 -11.68 -25.96 -2.68
CA PHE A 113 -10.35 -26.15 -3.22
C PHE A 113 -10.42 -26.47 -4.72
N VAL A 114 -9.72 -25.69 -5.54
CA VAL A 114 -9.58 -25.94 -6.96
C VAL A 114 -8.10 -26.00 -7.31
N ASN A 115 -7.72 -27.09 -7.98
CA ASN A 115 -6.36 -27.28 -8.46
C ASN A 115 -6.14 -26.51 -9.76
N ASP A 116 -5.16 -25.60 -9.76
CA ASP A 116 -4.79 -24.79 -10.93
C ASP A 116 -6.01 -24.04 -11.50
N TYR A 117 -6.54 -23.12 -10.70
CA TYR A 117 -7.75 -22.37 -11.03
C TYR A 117 -7.53 -21.50 -12.26
N LYS A 118 -8.31 -21.76 -13.31
CA LYS A 118 -8.26 -21.10 -14.63
C LYS A 118 -9.67 -21.13 -15.23
N PRO A 119 -10.55 -20.18 -14.89
CA PRO A 119 -11.95 -20.16 -15.29
C PRO A 119 -12.22 -20.43 -16.77
N LEU A 120 -11.46 -19.79 -17.66
CA LEU A 120 -11.68 -19.90 -19.10
C LEU A 120 -11.06 -21.16 -19.73
N ASP A 121 -10.41 -22.01 -18.93
CA ASP A 121 -9.88 -23.32 -19.36
C ASP A 121 -10.85 -24.45 -18.98
N GLY A 122 -12.12 -24.28 -19.36
CA GLY A 122 -13.18 -25.28 -19.16
C GLY A 122 -13.74 -25.39 -17.73
N GLN A 123 -13.43 -24.44 -16.85
CA GLN A 123 -13.94 -24.40 -15.47
C GLN A 123 -15.21 -23.53 -15.34
N PRO A 124 -16.15 -23.84 -14.43
CA PRO A 124 -17.46 -23.19 -14.38
C PRO A 124 -17.47 -21.84 -13.61
N PHE A 125 -16.43 -21.02 -13.77
CA PHE A 125 -16.21 -19.81 -12.95
C PHE A 125 -15.89 -18.56 -13.79
N GLN A 126 -16.36 -18.52 -15.03
CA GLN A 126 -16.02 -17.49 -16.02
C GLN A 126 -16.27 -16.06 -15.51
N GLU A 127 -17.34 -15.84 -14.76
CA GLU A 127 -17.74 -14.52 -14.28
C GLU A 127 -16.72 -13.91 -13.29
N SER A 128 -15.93 -14.72 -12.59
CA SER A 128 -14.83 -14.24 -11.74
C SER A 128 -13.77 -13.44 -12.50
N THR A 129 -13.65 -13.66 -13.82
CA THR A 129 -12.71 -12.94 -14.68
C THR A 129 -13.21 -11.55 -15.08
N ILE A 130 -14.49 -11.24 -14.83
CA ILE A 130 -15.14 -10.01 -15.28
C ILE A 130 -14.91 -8.91 -14.24
N ALA A 131 -13.68 -8.40 -14.21
CA ALA A 131 -13.21 -7.33 -13.34
C ALA A 131 -11.99 -6.64 -13.96
N TRP A 132 -11.53 -5.55 -13.35
CA TRP A 132 -10.34 -4.82 -13.79
C TRP A 132 -9.06 -5.50 -13.30
N ARG A 133 -8.17 -5.78 -14.24
CA ARG A 133 -6.87 -6.39 -13.98
C ARG A 133 -5.86 -5.33 -13.56
N LEU A 134 -5.26 -5.54 -12.38
CA LEU A 134 -4.14 -4.77 -11.87
C LEU A 134 -3.08 -4.56 -12.93
N ASN A 135 -2.63 -3.32 -13.06
CA ASN A 135 -1.67 -2.92 -14.07
C ASN A 135 -0.67 -1.89 -13.54
N GLN A 136 0.59 -2.09 -13.88
CA GLN A 136 1.72 -1.23 -13.48
C GLN A 136 1.56 0.22 -13.94
N GLN A 137 0.90 0.45 -15.08
CA GLN A 137 0.66 1.80 -15.62
C GLN A 137 -0.49 2.53 -14.91
N ALA A 138 -1.35 1.80 -14.21
CA ALA A 138 -2.51 2.37 -13.52
C ALA A 138 -2.22 2.71 -12.05
N GLY A 139 -1.25 2.04 -11.41
CA GLY A 139 -0.93 2.29 -10.01
C GLY A 139 0.18 1.41 -9.45
N ALA A 140 0.47 1.64 -8.16
CA ALA A 140 1.32 0.77 -7.35
C ALA A 140 0.48 -0.32 -6.68
N ALA A 141 1.02 -1.53 -6.57
CA ALA A 141 0.35 -2.66 -5.93
C ALA A 141 1.29 -3.27 -4.88
N LEU A 142 0.90 -3.21 -3.61
CA LEU A 142 1.73 -3.66 -2.49
C LEU A 142 1.09 -4.87 -1.81
N ALA A 143 1.92 -5.77 -1.32
CA ALA A 143 1.51 -6.95 -0.57
C ALA A 143 2.25 -7.02 0.77
N THR A 144 1.63 -7.63 1.77
CA THR A 144 2.24 -7.87 3.08
C THR A 144 1.78 -9.22 3.63
N VAL A 145 2.71 -10.00 4.17
CA VAL A 145 2.42 -11.33 4.71
C VAL A 145 1.67 -11.21 6.03
N ARG A 146 0.50 -11.86 6.13
CA ARG A 146 -0.43 -11.75 7.27
C ARG A 146 -0.25 -12.83 8.34
N LYS A 147 0.87 -13.54 8.28
CA LYS A 147 1.23 -14.51 9.31
C LYS A 147 2.73 -14.54 9.52
N ASN A 148 3.11 -14.57 10.79
CA ASN A 148 4.51 -14.47 11.20
C ASN A 148 5.31 -15.76 10.94
N SER A 149 4.63 -16.91 10.86
CA SER A 149 5.22 -18.19 10.45
C SER A 149 4.16 -19.20 10.00
N PHE A 150 4.57 -20.15 9.18
CA PHE A 150 3.69 -21.18 8.62
C PHE A 150 4.20 -22.57 8.98
N ASN A 151 3.27 -23.47 9.31
CA ASN A 151 3.54 -24.89 9.49
C ASN A 151 2.27 -25.68 9.13
N TYR A 152 2.31 -26.37 7.99
CA TYR A 152 1.17 -27.12 7.45
C TYR A 152 1.16 -28.60 7.89
N GLY A 153 2.02 -28.97 8.84
CA GLY A 153 2.10 -30.33 9.37
C GLY A 153 2.91 -31.30 8.49
N PRO A 154 2.89 -32.61 8.83
CA PRO A 154 3.77 -33.60 8.22
C PRO A 154 3.39 -33.98 6.78
N ASP A 155 2.16 -33.70 6.38
CA ASP A 155 1.60 -34.06 5.07
C ASP A 155 1.87 -33.00 3.99
N TYR A 156 2.54 -31.91 4.37
CA TYR A 156 3.04 -30.89 3.47
C TYR A 156 4.55 -31.03 3.31
N THR A 157 4.99 -31.47 2.14
CA THR A 157 6.35 -31.98 1.94
C THR A 157 7.12 -31.25 0.85
N PHE A 158 8.44 -31.28 0.96
CA PHE A 158 9.38 -30.84 -0.06
C PHE A 158 10.47 -31.90 -0.19
N ASN A 159 10.77 -32.35 -1.41
CA ASN A 159 11.70 -33.45 -1.67
C ASN A 159 11.45 -34.70 -0.77
N GLY A 160 10.19 -35.01 -0.50
CA GLY A 160 9.77 -36.17 0.31
C GLY A 160 9.95 -36.01 1.82
N SER A 161 10.34 -34.84 2.32
CA SER A 161 10.45 -34.52 3.75
C SER A 161 9.42 -33.47 4.16
N PRO A 162 8.86 -33.52 5.38
CA PRO A 162 8.01 -32.45 5.89
C PRO A 162 8.72 -31.10 5.88
N VAL A 163 8.03 -30.07 5.38
CA VAL A 163 8.52 -28.68 5.33
C VAL A 163 8.81 -28.13 6.72
N GLY A 164 7.96 -28.44 7.70
CA GLY A 164 8.10 -27.88 9.04
C GLY A 164 7.68 -26.42 9.10
N THR A 165 8.52 -25.57 9.69
CA THR A 165 8.25 -24.11 9.80
C THR A 165 8.92 -23.36 8.67
N PHE A 166 8.25 -22.39 8.08
CA PHE A 166 8.86 -21.44 7.14
C PHE A 166 8.27 -20.04 7.33
N HIS A 167 8.89 -19.05 6.68
CA HIS A 167 8.46 -17.65 6.65
C HIS A 167 8.25 -17.22 5.20
N GLY A 168 7.32 -16.30 4.95
CA GLY A 168 6.91 -15.92 3.60
C GLY A 168 7.40 -14.53 3.17
N THR A 169 7.48 -14.34 1.85
CA THR A 169 7.50 -13.03 1.17
C THR A 169 6.26 -12.89 0.29
N ALA A 170 5.81 -11.66 0.03
CA ALA A 170 4.79 -11.43 -0.99
C ALA A 170 5.00 -10.10 -1.68
N TYR A 171 4.87 -10.07 -3.00
CA TYR A 171 4.97 -8.86 -3.82
C TYR A 171 4.24 -9.05 -5.14
N PHE A 172 4.10 -7.98 -5.92
CA PHE A 172 3.50 -8.01 -7.25
C PHE A 172 4.61 -8.00 -8.31
N ASN A 173 4.56 -8.94 -9.24
CA ASN A 173 5.63 -9.15 -10.23
C ASN A 173 5.51 -8.23 -11.47
N GLY A 174 6.54 -8.26 -12.32
CA GLY A 174 6.63 -7.51 -13.58
C GLY A 174 5.75 -8.05 -14.71
N SER A 175 5.22 -9.27 -14.58
CA SER A 175 4.44 -9.94 -15.61
C SER A 175 3.40 -10.89 -15.04
N GLY A 176 2.13 -10.63 -15.36
CA GLY A 176 1.00 -11.42 -14.87
C GLY A 176 0.31 -12.23 -15.96
N SER A 177 -0.25 -13.38 -15.56
CA SER A 177 -1.19 -14.20 -16.33
C SER A 177 -2.60 -14.08 -15.74
N GLY A 178 -3.62 -14.72 -16.32
CA GLY A 178 -5.02 -14.66 -15.87
C GLY A 178 -5.85 -13.63 -16.64
N TYR A 179 -7.13 -13.97 -16.87
CA TYR A 179 -8.02 -13.14 -17.69
C TYR A 179 -8.61 -11.97 -16.90
N GLY A 180 -8.81 -10.84 -17.57
CA GLY A 180 -9.52 -9.68 -17.02
C GLY A 180 -9.43 -8.48 -17.95
N TYR A 181 -10.15 -7.41 -17.62
CA TYR A 181 -10.06 -6.14 -18.35
C TYR A 181 -8.83 -5.38 -17.89
N ARG A 182 -7.81 -5.26 -18.74
CA ARG A 182 -6.58 -4.55 -18.35
C ARG A 182 -6.87 -3.08 -18.06
N MET A 183 -6.36 -2.57 -16.94
CA MET A 183 -6.58 -1.19 -16.52
C MET A 183 -5.93 -0.14 -17.44
N ASN A 184 -4.98 -0.50 -18.29
CA ASN A 184 -4.31 0.46 -19.17
C ASN A 184 -5.01 0.68 -20.51
N ASP A 185 -5.65 -0.34 -21.09
CA ASP A 185 -6.28 -0.23 -22.40
C ASP A 185 -7.69 -0.83 -22.50
N GLY A 186 -8.21 -1.40 -21.40
CA GLY A 186 -9.56 -1.96 -21.33
C GLY A 186 -9.75 -3.24 -22.13
N ALA A 187 -8.70 -3.83 -22.72
CA ALA A 187 -8.87 -5.10 -23.43
C ALA A 187 -9.00 -6.27 -22.44
N PHE A 188 -10.04 -7.08 -22.63
CA PHE A 188 -10.21 -8.36 -21.97
C PHE A 188 -9.26 -9.40 -22.57
N ASN A 189 -8.20 -9.75 -21.83
CA ASN A 189 -7.14 -10.65 -22.29
C ASN A 189 -6.54 -11.44 -21.12
N ASN A 190 -5.81 -12.52 -21.45
CA ASN A 190 -4.99 -13.27 -20.50
C ASN A 190 -3.68 -12.54 -20.25
N GLY A 191 -3.56 -11.82 -19.12
CA GLY A 191 -2.41 -10.97 -18.84
C GLY A 191 -2.20 -9.91 -19.92
N GLY A 192 -0.93 -9.64 -20.23
CA GLY A 192 -0.51 -8.67 -21.25
C GLY A 192 0.28 -7.49 -20.66
N SER A 193 0.62 -6.51 -21.50
CA SER A 193 1.53 -5.41 -21.12
C SER A 193 1.11 -4.73 -19.81
N GLY A 194 2.05 -4.72 -18.85
CA GLY A 194 1.89 -4.11 -17.53
C GLY A 194 1.01 -4.90 -16.56
N SER A 195 0.44 -6.05 -16.94
CA SER A 195 -0.34 -6.87 -16.00
C SER A 195 0.59 -7.48 -14.97
N SER A 196 0.13 -7.61 -13.73
CA SER A 196 0.91 -8.15 -12.61
C SER A 196 0.11 -9.22 -11.86
N ASP A 197 0.79 -10.25 -11.36
CA ASP A 197 0.27 -11.25 -10.42
C ASP A 197 0.81 -10.98 -9.02
N LEU A 198 0.04 -11.32 -8.00
CA LEU A 198 0.54 -11.48 -6.64
C LEU A 198 1.41 -12.73 -6.61
N GLN A 199 2.68 -12.57 -6.27
CA GLN A 199 3.62 -13.65 -6.01
C GLN A 199 3.82 -13.84 -4.52
N MET A 200 3.96 -15.10 -4.12
CA MET A 200 4.21 -15.55 -2.77
C MET A 200 5.31 -16.59 -2.78
N GLY A 201 6.31 -16.36 -1.93
CA GLY A 201 7.47 -17.23 -1.84
C GLY A 201 7.91 -17.46 -0.41
N MET A 202 8.80 -18.42 -0.22
CA MET A 202 9.46 -18.69 1.06
C MET A 202 10.71 -17.83 1.20
N ALA A 203 10.91 -17.26 2.38
CA ALA A 203 12.15 -16.63 2.77
C ALA A 203 13.28 -17.68 2.79
N GLY A 204 14.46 -17.32 2.30
CA GLY A 204 15.67 -18.16 2.21
C GLY A 204 16.09 -18.55 0.80
N ASP A 205 17.25 -19.19 0.71
CA ASP A 205 17.70 -19.90 -0.47
C ASP A 205 16.92 -21.20 -0.60
N ASP A 206 16.22 -21.35 -1.72
CA ASP A 206 15.38 -22.49 -2.07
C ASP A 206 15.81 -23.17 -3.38
N GLY A 207 16.95 -22.75 -3.95
CA GLY A 207 17.43 -23.24 -5.24
C GLY A 207 16.52 -22.93 -6.43
N GLY A 208 15.73 -21.85 -6.37
CA GLY A 208 14.77 -21.42 -7.40
C GLY A 208 13.44 -22.16 -7.35
N ARG A 209 13.03 -22.64 -6.17
CA ARG A 209 11.82 -23.43 -5.91
C ARG A 209 10.93 -22.79 -4.85
N GLY A 210 11.07 -21.48 -4.64
CA GLY A 210 10.54 -20.74 -3.51
C GLY A 210 9.04 -20.58 -3.42
N GLU A 211 8.28 -20.99 -4.44
CA GLU A 211 6.84 -20.75 -4.46
C GLU A 211 6.14 -21.42 -3.27
N ALA A 212 5.33 -20.64 -2.57
CA ALA A 212 4.49 -21.15 -1.49
C ALA A 212 3.25 -20.26 -1.36
N SER A 213 2.13 -20.85 -0.97
CA SER A 213 0.86 -20.10 -0.88
C SER A 213 0.48 -19.81 0.56
N PHE A 214 0.04 -18.60 0.86
CA PHE A 214 -0.39 -18.23 2.21
C PHE A 214 -1.24 -16.96 2.21
N SER A 215 -1.85 -16.66 3.35
CA SER A 215 -2.70 -15.47 3.46
C SER A 215 -1.85 -14.18 3.44
N THR A 216 -2.29 -13.22 2.63
CA THR A 216 -1.62 -11.93 2.41
C THR A 216 -2.61 -10.79 2.53
N ALA A 217 -2.10 -9.59 2.75
CA ALA A 217 -2.84 -8.34 2.64
C ALA A 217 -2.34 -7.65 1.39
N VAL A 218 -3.23 -7.09 0.58
CA VAL A 218 -2.89 -6.42 -0.67
C VAL A 218 -3.58 -5.07 -0.75
N ALA A 219 -2.88 -4.08 -1.30
CA ALA A 219 -3.41 -2.74 -1.54
C ALA A 219 -3.04 -2.27 -2.95
N PHE A 220 -3.95 -1.53 -3.57
CA PHE A 220 -3.72 -0.86 -4.85
C PHE A 220 -3.87 0.64 -4.68
N PHE A 221 -2.86 1.39 -5.14
CA PHE A 221 -2.78 2.84 -5.08
C PHE A 221 -2.81 3.39 -6.51
N PRO A 222 -3.98 3.87 -6.99
CA PRO A 222 -4.11 4.33 -8.37
C PRO A 222 -3.36 5.64 -8.58
N TYR A 223 -2.52 5.70 -9.61
CA TYR A 223 -1.82 6.94 -9.97
C TYR A 223 -2.80 8.04 -10.34
N GLU A 224 -3.96 7.69 -10.93
CA GLU A 224 -5.04 8.64 -11.24
C GLU A 224 -5.52 9.45 -10.04
N GLN A 225 -5.46 8.86 -8.84
CA GLN A 225 -5.84 9.57 -7.62
C GLN A 225 -4.80 10.62 -7.18
N GLY A 226 -3.58 10.58 -7.73
CA GLY A 226 -2.49 11.50 -7.39
C GLY A 226 -1.29 10.87 -6.68
N TRP A 227 -1.27 9.56 -6.50
CA TRP A 227 -0.14 8.87 -5.85
C TRP A 227 1.13 8.94 -6.70
N THR A 228 2.27 9.18 -6.04
CA THR A 228 3.59 9.18 -6.67
C THR A 228 4.26 7.81 -6.53
N GLY A 229 4.67 7.21 -7.64
CA GLY A 229 5.31 5.89 -7.63
C GLY A 229 5.81 5.47 -9.00
N ALA A 230 6.65 4.45 -9.03
CA ALA A 230 7.14 3.85 -10.28
C ALA A 230 7.43 2.37 -10.14
N TRP A 231 7.40 1.68 -11.28
CA TRP A 231 7.90 0.33 -11.51
C TRP A 231 9.24 0.47 -12.23
N VAL A 232 10.32 0.33 -11.49
CA VAL A 232 11.71 0.58 -11.90
C VAL A 232 12.32 -0.69 -12.47
N ASN A 233 12.82 -0.63 -13.69
CA ASN A 233 13.58 -1.73 -14.29
C ASN A 233 14.95 -1.84 -13.63
N GLY A 234 15.40 -3.07 -13.36
CA GLY A 234 16.75 -3.33 -12.85
C GLY A 234 17.85 -2.76 -13.76
N GLY A 235 18.96 -2.33 -13.17
CA GLY A 235 20.06 -1.67 -13.87
C GLY A 235 21.28 -1.43 -13.00
N PHE A 236 22.32 -0.83 -13.57
CA PHE A 236 23.60 -0.54 -12.90
C PHE A 236 24.13 0.83 -13.29
N GLU A 237 24.68 1.57 -12.33
CA GLU A 237 25.54 2.77 -12.52
C GLU A 237 25.04 3.81 -13.55
N GLU A 238 23.74 3.95 -13.73
CA GLU A 238 23.09 4.82 -14.71
C GLU A 238 21.76 5.39 -14.17
N GLU A 239 21.21 6.38 -14.88
CA GLU A 239 19.80 6.79 -14.68
C GLU A 239 18.89 5.57 -14.87
N ALA A 240 17.94 5.37 -13.95
CA ALA A 240 17.05 4.24 -14.05
C ALA A 240 16.06 4.40 -15.22
N THR A 241 15.50 3.29 -15.68
CA THR A 241 14.36 3.30 -16.59
C THR A 241 13.13 2.75 -15.88
N PHE A 242 11.94 3.21 -16.27
CA PHE A 242 10.69 2.75 -15.69
C PHE A 242 9.92 1.87 -16.68
N ALA A 243 9.42 0.74 -16.22
CA ALA A 243 8.37 -0.01 -16.91
C ALA A 243 7.05 0.80 -16.91
N ALA A 244 6.78 1.50 -15.81
CA ALA A 244 5.65 2.38 -15.63
C ALA A 244 5.90 3.36 -14.47
N SER A 245 5.18 4.48 -14.44
CA SER A 245 5.29 5.49 -13.39
C SER A 245 4.05 6.37 -13.33
N SER A 246 3.83 6.98 -12.16
CA SER A 246 2.84 8.04 -12.00
C SER A 246 3.10 9.19 -12.97
N PRO A 247 2.03 9.88 -13.46
CA PRO A 247 2.16 11.07 -14.28
C PRO A 247 3.17 12.09 -13.76
N GLY A 248 4.03 12.60 -14.65
CA GLY A 248 4.98 13.66 -14.34
C GLY A 248 6.26 13.24 -13.61
N LEU A 249 6.35 11.99 -13.14
CA LEU A 249 7.57 11.48 -12.50
C LEU A 249 8.66 11.21 -13.55
N SER A 250 9.82 11.83 -13.37
CA SER A 250 10.95 11.67 -14.29
C SER A 250 11.80 10.43 -13.93
N PRO A 251 12.31 9.67 -14.92
CA PRO A 251 13.29 8.62 -14.66
C PRO A 251 14.54 9.11 -13.90
N SER A 252 14.94 10.37 -14.10
CA SER A 252 16.03 11.01 -13.34
C SER A 252 15.82 11.07 -11.82
N SER A 253 14.59 10.84 -11.35
CA SER A 253 14.27 10.70 -9.92
C SER A 253 14.80 9.39 -9.33
N VAL A 254 15.32 8.47 -10.14
CA VAL A 254 15.97 7.25 -9.67
C VAL A 254 17.31 7.05 -10.39
N ASN A 255 18.37 6.83 -9.63
CA ASN A 255 19.70 6.55 -10.17
C ASN A 255 20.24 5.25 -9.57
N TRP A 256 20.85 4.41 -10.39
CA TRP A 256 21.64 3.28 -9.92
C TRP A 256 23.02 3.79 -9.50
N VAL A 257 23.39 3.58 -8.23
CA VAL A 257 24.59 4.14 -7.62
C VAL A 257 25.46 3.02 -7.05
N PHE A 258 26.75 3.08 -7.35
CA PHE A 258 27.76 2.30 -6.64
C PHE A 258 28.26 3.09 -5.42
N ASP A 259 27.99 2.58 -4.22
CA ASP A 259 28.55 3.12 -2.98
C ASP A 259 29.93 2.50 -2.74
N ALA A 260 30.98 3.27 -3.05
CA ALA A 260 32.36 2.84 -2.89
C ALA A 260 32.77 2.54 -1.43
N ALA A 261 32.06 3.07 -0.43
CA ALA A 261 32.38 2.83 0.98
C ALA A 261 31.95 1.42 1.41
N SER A 262 30.76 1.00 0.98
CA SER A 262 30.21 -0.33 1.25
C SER A 262 30.59 -1.37 0.19
N GLY A 263 30.93 -0.92 -1.02
CA GLY A 263 30.99 -1.75 -2.21
C GLY A 263 29.60 -2.15 -2.73
N ALA A 264 28.53 -1.50 -2.28
CA ALA A 264 27.17 -1.87 -2.62
C ALA A 264 26.65 -1.18 -3.88
N ASN A 265 25.78 -1.87 -4.62
CA ASN A 265 24.96 -1.26 -5.67
C ASN A 265 23.57 -0.95 -5.11
N LEU A 266 23.13 0.29 -5.27
CA LEU A 266 21.92 0.85 -4.66
C LEU A 266 21.02 1.47 -5.74
N GLY A 267 19.72 1.36 -5.59
CA GLY A 267 18.76 2.22 -6.29
C GLY A 267 18.49 3.47 -5.46
N ARG A 268 18.97 4.63 -5.88
CA ARG A 268 18.77 5.90 -5.16
C ARG A 268 17.56 6.65 -5.71
N VAL A 269 16.52 6.78 -4.91
CA VAL A 269 15.29 7.52 -5.21
C VAL A 269 15.39 8.93 -4.63
N VAL A 270 15.34 9.95 -5.48
CA VAL A 270 15.35 11.37 -5.11
C VAL A 270 14.16 12.04 -5.77
N LEU A 271 13.13 12.33 -4.96
CA LEU A 271 11.94 13.01 -5.43
C LEU A 271 12.11 14.53 -5.33
N PRO A 272 11.57 15.33 -6.26
CA PRO A 272 11.71 16.78 -6.22
C PRO A 272 11.13 17.39 -4.93
N ASN A 273 11.92 18.24 -4.27
CA ASN A 273 11.52 19.00 -3.07
C ASN A 273 11.02 18.12 -1.90
N ILE A 274 11.54 16.89 -1.79
CA ILE A 274 11.19 15.96 -0.71
C ILE A 274 12.44 15.59 0.08
N ASP A 275 12.36 15.76 1.39
CA ASP A 275 13.30 15.25 2.38
C ASP A 275 12.75 13.93 2.97
N SER A 276 13.49 12.85 2.78
CA SER A 276 13.09 11.52 3.25
C SER A 276 13.10 11.34 4.76
N ALA A 277 13.69 12.27 5.52
CA ALA A 277 13.64 12.24 6.97
C ALA A 277 12.28 12.72 7.51
N ASP A 278 11.66 13.70 6.85
CA ASP A 278 10.57 14.49 7.42
C ASP A 278 9.29 14.53 6.56
N ASP A 279 9.37 14.36 5.25
CA ASP A 279 8.22 14.65 4.36
C ASP A 279 7.33 13.43 4.06
N GLY A 280 7.89 12.21 4.11
CA GLY A 280 7.09 11.02 3.86
C GLY A 280 7.85 9.69 4.00
N MET A 281 7.16 8.64 3.58
CA MET A 281 7.66 7.26 3.57
C MET A 281 7.76 6.75 2.14
N LEU A 282 8.76 5.90 1.89
CA LEU A 282 8.90 5.18 0.63
C LEU A 282 8.65 3.69 0.89
N PHE A 283 7.49 3.19 0.45
CA PHE A 283 7.21 1.76 0.46
C PHE A 283 7.78 1.14 -0.80
N VAL A 284 8.55 0.06 -0.66
CA VAL A 284 9.21 -0.62 -1.79
C VAL A 284 8.89 -2.10 -1.81
N ALA A 285 8.79 -2.66 -3.01
CA ALA A 285 8.63 -4.10 -3.20
C ALA A 285 9.41 -4.56 -4.44
N PRO A 286 9.97 -5.78 -4.44
CA PRO A 286 10.54 -6.36 -5.65
C PRO A 286 9.50 -6.52 -6.76
N THR A 287 9.96 -6.59 -8.00
CA THR A 287 9.09 -6.84 -9.18
C THR A 287 9.60 -8.01 -10.03
N HIS A 288 10.42 -8.88 -9.44
CA HIS A 288 11.03 -10.01 -10.13
C HIS A 288 9.98 -10.99 -10.66
N ASP A 289 10.24 -11.59 -11.83
CA ASP A 289 9.30 -12.51 -12.52
C ASP A 289 9.68 -13.98 -12.40
N GLY A 290 10.83 -14.30 -11.81
CA GLY A 290 11.28 -15.69 -11.60
C GLY A 290 10.96 -16.22 -10.22
N ASN A 291 11.29 -17.50 -10.02
CA ASN A 291 10.97 -18.27 -8.81
C ASN A 291 11.80 -17.91 -7.57
N ALA A 292 12.74 -16.95 -7.71
CA ALA A 292 13.56 -16.50 -6.60
C ALA A 292 12.79 -15.50 -5.75
N THR A 293 12.74 -15.78 -4.44
CA THR A 293 12.16 -14.89 -3.44
C THR A 293 13.08 -13.71 -3.19
N ASN A 294 12.56 -12.50 -3.45
CA ASN A 294 13.26 -11.26 -3.18
C ASN A 294 12.64 -10.48 -2.00
N PHE A 295 13.47 -9.66 -1.37
CA PHE A 295 13.07 -8.63 -0.41
C PHE A 295 13.59 -7.27 -0.86
N ALA A 296 12.84 -6.21 -0.53
CA ALA A 296 13.23 -4.84 -0.76
C ALA A 296 13.22 -4.04 0.55
N ALA A 297 14.20 -3.17 0.72
CA ALA A 297 14.31 -2.24 1.85
C ALA A 297 14.66 -0.84 1.35
N ALA A 298 14.20 0.20 2.06
CA ALA A 298 14.39 1.61 1.69
C ALA A 298 14.94 2.43 2.86
N LEU A 299 16.22 2.77 2.81
CA LEU A 299 16.91 3.57 3.82
C LEU A 299 16.69 5.07 3.57
N PRO A 300 16.03 5.84 4.46
CA PRO A 300 15.99 7.29 4.36
C PRO A 300 17.38 7.89 4.59
N THR A 301 17.74 8.90 3.79
CA THR A 301 19.08 9.54 3.79
C THR A 301 19.06 11.06 4.04
N GLY A 302 17.89 11.66 4.27
CA GLY A 302 17.72 13.12 4.43
C GLY A 302 17.61 13.92 3.12
N GLY A 303 17.51 13.23 1.97
CA GLY A 303 17.36 13.85 0.66
C GLY A 303 16.86 12.88 -0.41
N GLY A 304 16.30 11.76 0.03
CA GLY A 304 15.93 10.62 -0.80
C GLY A 304 16.12 9.28 -0.07
N TRP A 305 15.92 8.18 -0.77
CA TRP A 305 16.05 6.85 -0.22
C TRP A 305 17.07 6.05 -1.01
N ASP A 306 17.92 5.31 -0.30
CA ASP A 306 18.68 4.23 -0.90
C ASP A 306 17.85 2.94 -0.81
N VAL A 307 17.70 2.25 -1.92
CA VAL A 307 16.88 1.03 -2.05
C VAL A 307 17.78 -0.12 -2.43
N VAL A 308 17.56 -1.28 -1.81
CA VAL A 308 18.17 -2.54 -2.23
C VAL A 308 17.11 -3.61 -2.37
N VAL A 309 17.18 -4.35 -3.48
CA VAL A 309 16.48 -5.61 -3.68
C VAL A 309 17.49 -6.75 -3.61
N ARG A 310 17.18 -7.80 -2.86
CA ARG A 310 18.05 -8.97 -2.67
C ARG A 310 17.22 -10.22 -2.74
N GLU A 311 17.82 -11.28 -3.27
CA GLU A 311 17.39 -12.62 -2.89
C GLU A 311 17.71 -12.80 -1.39
N ASP A 312 16.88 -13.53 -0.66
CA ASP A 312 17.13 -13.86 0.74
C ASP A 312 18.19 -14.96 0.92
N ASP A 313 19.20 -14.90 0.07
CA ASP A 313 20.44 -15.56 0.32
C ASP A 313 21.43 -14.52 0.85
N SER A 314 22.02 -14.85 1.99
CA SER A 314 23.14 -14.16 2.63
C SER A 314 24.38 -13.89 1.75
N SER A 315 24.46 -14.44 0.54
CA SER A 315 25.61 -14.28 -0.35
C SER A 315 25.52 -12.99 -1.18
N GLN A 316 24.32 -12.40 -1.26
CA GLN A 316 24.02 -11.18 -2.01
C GLN A 316 23.78 -9.94 -1.12
N LEU A 317 24.36 -9.87 0.08
CA LEU A 317 24.16 -8.78 1.05
C LEU A 317 24.54 -7.36 0.57
N LEU A 318 25.23 -7.22 -0.56
CA LEU A 318 25.74 -5.92 -1.03
C LEU A 318 25.36 -5.62 -2.49
N THR A 319 24.72 -6.52 -3.22
CA THR A 319 24.61 -6.40 -4.67
C THR A 319 23.18 -6.47 -5.15
N ILE A 320 22.72 -5.39 -5.80
CA ILE A 320 21.59 -5.39 -6.74
C ILE A 320 22.10 -5.97 -8.06
N GLY A 321 21.45 -7.00 -8.59
CA GLY A 321 21.70 -7.57 -9.91
C GLY A 321 20.89 -6.88 -11.02
N ALA A 322 21.12 -7.26 -12.29
CA ALA A 322 20.36 -6.71 -13.42
C ALA A 322 18.84 -6.98 -13.30
N ASP A 323 18.49 -8.07 -12.59
CA ASP A 323 17.13 -8.56 -12.40
C ASP A 323 16.44 -7.99 -11.14
N SER A 324 17.12 -7.09 -10.43
CA SER A 324 16.67 -6.48 -9.16
C SER A 324 15.74 -5.27 -9.37
N GLY A 325 14.79 -5.39 -10.30
CA GLY A 325 13.72 -4.40 -10.47
C GLY A 325 12.87 -4.27 -9.20
N PHE A 326 12.33 -3.08 -8.97
CA PHE A 326 11.47 -2.80 -7.83
C PHE A 326 10.37 -1.82 -8.20
N GLN A 327 9.30 -1.83 -7.44
CA GLN A 327 8.32 -0.75 -7.44
C GLN A 327 8.45 0.05 -6.15
N PHE A 328 8.05 1.31 -6.22
CA PHE A 328 7.90 2.14 -5.03
C PHE A 328 6.61 2.95 -5.06
N LEU A 329 6.12 3.24 -3.85
CA LEU A 329 5.06 4.19 -3.57
C LEU A 329 5.56 5.19 -2.53
N TYR A 330 5.51 6.48 -2.88
CA TYR A 330 5.71 7.56 -1.92
C TYR A 330 4.40 7.91 -1.24
N VAL A 331 4.40 7.90 0.09
CA VAL A 331 3.28 8.30 0.94
C VAL A 331 3.74 9.50 1.77
N PRO A 332 3.27 10.73 1.48
CA PRO A 332 3.63 11.89 2.29
C PRO A 332 3.00 11.77 3.67
N TYR A 333 3.64 12.32 4.70
CA TYR A 333 3.03 12.38 6.04
C TYR A 333 1.78 13.27 6.07
N THR A 334 1.60 14.12 5.06
CA THR A 334 0.40 14.92 4.82
C THR A 334 -0.71 14.17 4.08
N ALA A 335 -0.55 12.88 3.77
CA ALA A 335 -1.58 12.07 3.12
C ALA A 335 -2.87 12.05 3.96
N GLY A 336 -4.01 12.22 3.31
CA GLY A 336 -5.31 12.25 3.98
C GLY A 336 -5.64 10.91 4.59
N GLY A 337 -6.07 10.91 5.85
CA GLY A 337 -6.42 9.69 6.58
C GLY A 337 -5.23 8.79 6.94
N LEU A 338 -3.99 9.28 6.83
CA LEU A 338 -2.81 8.52 7.22
C LEU A 338 -2.81 8.21 8.72
N ILE A 339 -2.68 6.92 9.03
CA ILE A 339 -2.35 6.40 10.35
C ILE A 339 -1.11 5.53 10.16
N GLY A 340 0.03 6.01 10.64
CA GLY A 340 1.29 5.29 10.55
C GLY A 340 2.51 6.21 10.44
N GLY A 341 3.68 5.60 10.29
CA GLY A 341 4.91 6.35 10.17
C GLY A 341 6.18 5.51 10.17
N HIS A 342 7.30 6.19 10.34
CA HIS A 342 8.62 5.64 10.56
C HIS A 342 8.82 5.31 12.03
N ILE A 343 9.03 4.04 12.34
CA ILE A 343 9.16 3.51 13.70
C ILE A 343 10.59 3.09 13.96
N ASN A 344 11.12 3.54 15.09
CA ASN A 344 12.41 3.09 15.60
C ASN A 344 12.29 1.66 16.16
N GLY A 345 12.94 0.69 15.53
CA GLY A 345 12.92 -0.72 15.90
C GLY A 345 13.55 -1.02 17.26
N ALA A 346 14.46 -0.18 17.75
CA ALA A 346 15.11 -0.42 19.04
C ALA A 346 14.17 -0.17 20.24
N ASN A 347 13.13 0.66 20.08
CA ASN A 347 12.25 1.07 21.19
C ASN A 347 10.75 1.13 20.86
N GLY A 348 10.36 1.09 19.59
CA GLY A 348 8.96 1.19 19.12
C GLY A 348 8.42 2.61 19.04
N ASN A 349 9.22 3.65 19.30
CA ASN A 349 8.78 5.03 19.19
C ASN A 349 8.70 5.46 17.73
N SER A 350 7.76 6.35 17.42
CA SER A 350 7.75 7.08 16.16
C SER A 350 8.98 7.98 16.03
N ILE A 351 9.67 7.89 14.90
CA ILE A 351 10.68 8.84 14.44
C ILE A 351 9.94 10.01 13.78
N HIS A 352 9.02 9.69 12.87
CA HIS A 352 8.08 10.62 12.26
C HIS A 352 6.79 9.86 11.91
N ALA A 353 5.63 10.47 12.10
CA ALA A 353 4.34 9.80 11.89
C ALA A 353 3.19 10.78 11.67
N ALA A 354 2.07 10.26 11.18
CA ALA A 354 0.78 10.96 11.16
C ALA A 354 -0.32 10.09 11.78
N GLY A 355 -1.32 10.73 12.37
CA GLY A 355 -2.39 10.04 13.09
C GLY A 355 -1.93 9.42 14.41
N GLU A 356 -0.97 10.03 15.12
CA GLU A 356 -0.38 9.50 16.36
C GLU A 356 -1.37 9.30 17.51
N ASN A 357 -2.54 9.96 17.47
CA ASN A 357 -3.64 9.72 18.39
C ASN A 357 -4.52 8.51 18.00
N LEU A 358 -4.23 7.87 16.87
CA LEU A 358 -4.98 6.77 16.30
C LEU A 358 -4.15 5.48 16.15
N PHE A 359 -2.94 5.44 16.67
CA PHE A 359 -2.19 4.19 16.82
C PHE A 359 -1.24 4.22 18.00
N ASP A 360 -0.86 3.03 18.47
CA ASP A 360 0.26 2.84 19.40
C ASP A 360 1.17 1.75 18.84
N VAL A 361 2.49 1.88 19.06
CA VAL A 361 3.44 0.80 18.81
C VAL A 361 4.17 0.44 20.10
N VAL A 362 4.10 -0.83 20.47
CA VAL A 362 4.79 -1.38 21.65
C VAL A 362 5.80 -2.41 21.19
N ARG A 363 7.08 -2.17 21.46
CA ARG A 363 8.12 -3.19 21.28
C ARG A 363 8.03 -4.22 22.40
N ASN A 364 7.58 -5.43 22.07
CA ASN A 364 7.45 -6.55 23.02
C ASN A 364 8.80 -7.20 23.32
N SER A 365 9.60 -7.43 22.28
CA SER A 365 10.93 -7.99 22.34
C SER A 365 11.72 -7.59 21.10
N ALA A 366 12.96 -8.06 20.97
CA ALA A 366 13.73 -7.86 19.75
C ALA A 366 12.93 -8.34 18.53
N GLY A 367 12.80 -7.49 17.51
CA GLY A 367 12.11 -7.77 16.26
C GLY A 367 10.63 -8.11 16.40
N GLN A 368 9.97 -7.79 17.53
CA GLN A 368 8.53 -8.02 17.70
C GLN A 368 7.84 -6.76 18.24
N TYR A 369 6.86 -6.28 17.48
CA TYR A 369 6.14 -5.03 17.75
C TYR A 369 4.64 -5.29 17.72
N ALA A 370 3.92 -4.88 18.76
CA ALA A 370 2.47 -4.84 18.75
C ALA A 370 2.01 -3.46 18.29
N VAL A 371 1.28 -3.41 17.18
CA VAL A 371 0.65 -2.19 16.67
C VAL A 371 -0.84 -2.23 16.97
N SER A 372 -1.32 -1.28 17.78
CA SER A 372 -2.74 -1.00 17.92
C SER A 372 -3.13 0.08 16.93
N VAL A 373 -4.23 -0.10 16.19
CA VAL A 373 -4.83 0.95 15.36
C VAL A 373 -6.22 1.25 15.89
N TYR A 374 -6.58 2.52 16.04
CA TYR A 374 -7.85 2.94 16.63
C TYR A 374 -8.81 3.50 15.59
N LYS A 375 -10.10 3.41 15.91
CA LYS A 375 -11.18 4.13 15.22
C LYS A 375 -11.08 5.64 15.55
N PRO A 376 -11.81 6.51 14.84
CA PRO A 376 -11.77 7.96 15.08
C PRO A 376 -12.10 8.41 16.51
N ASP A 377 -12.66 7.53 17.34
CA ASP A 377 -12.88 7.79 18.77
C ASP A 377 -11.60 7.72 19.62
N GLY A 378 -10.47 7.27 19.04
CA GLY A 378 -9.17 7.15 19.71
C GLY A 378 -9.11 6.07 20.80
N VAL A 379 -10.12 5.21 20.91
CA VAL A 379 -10.24 4.24 22.00
C VAL A 379 -10.57 2.84 21.47
N THR A 380 -11.46 2.73 20.49
CA THR A 380 -11.88 1.44 19.97
C THR A 380 -10.84 0.94 18.96
N LYS A 381 -10.20 -0.18 19.24
CA LYS A 381 -9.27 -0.80 18.28
C LYS A 381 -9.99 -1.26 17.01
N ARG A 382 -9.33 -1.06 15.88
CA ARG A 382 -9.63 -1.68 14.60
C ARG A 382 -9.17 -3.13 14.61
N THR A 383 -9.82 -3.93 13.79
CA THR A 383 -9.57 -5.35 13.63
C THR A 383 -9.04 -5.64 12.24
N GLU A 384 -8.62 -6.89 11.99
CA GLU A 384 -8.31 -7.35 10.63
C GLU A 384 -9.48 -7.25 9.63
N ASN A 385 -10.71 -6.98 10.08
CA ASN A 385 -11.85 -6.75 9.19
C ASN A 385 -12.02 -5.27 8.79
N ASP A 386 -11.31 -4.35 9.46
CA ASP A 386 -11.40 -2.92 9.20
C ASP A 386 -10.32 -2.42 8.23
N GLY A 387 -9.23 -3.18 8.03
CA GLY A 387 -8.13 -2.77 7.15
C GLY A 387 -6.89 -3.68 7.21
N MET A 388 -5.76 -3.15 6.75
CA MET A 388 -4.47 -3.84 6.70
C MET A 388 -3.29 -2.92 6.99
N LEU A 389 -2.10 -3.50 7.21
CA LEU A 389 -0.83 -2.78 7.28
C LEU A 389 -0.05 -2.99 5.98
N ILE A 390 0.46 -1.91 5.39
CA ILE A 390 1.61 -1.98 4.47
C ILE A 390 2.89 -1.77 5.27
N LEU A 391 3.95 -2.52 4.93
CA LEU A 391 5.21 -2.54 5.68
C LEU A 391 6.40 -2.41 4.72
N THR A 392 7.46 -1.72 5.16
CA THR A 392 8.76 -1.67 4.47
C THR A 392 9.85 -1.44 5.50
N VAL A 393 10.98 -2.13 5.37
CA VAL A 393 12.15 -1.88 6.22
C VAL A 393 12.77 -0.53 5.87
N ALA A 394 13.05 0.26 6.90
CA ALA A 394 13.54 1.63 6.81
C ALA A 394 14.87 1.84 7.55
N ASP A 395 15.57 0.74 7.86
CA ASP A 395 16.83 0.75 8.60
C ASP A 395 18.04 0.54 7.68
N SER A 396 19.22 0.67 8.26
CA SER A 396 20.51 0.32 7.66
C SER A 396 21.06 -0.97 8.27
N LEU A 397 21.88 -1.70 7.51
CA LEU A 397 22.59 -2.86 8.04
C LEU A 397 23.44 -2.46 9.25
N ALA A 398 23.37 -3.26 10.31
CA ALA A 398 24.19 -3.04 11.51
C ALA A 398 25.71 -2.99 11.22
N ALA A 399 26.17 -3.73 10.22
CA ALA A 399 27.56 -3.72 9.79
C ALA A 399 27.90 -2.59 8.80
N ASN A 400 26.89 -1.94 8.20
CA ASN A 400 27.06 -0.94 7.17
C ASN A 400 25.89 0.07 7.13
N ALA A 401 26.10 1.25 7.71
CA ALA A 401 25.08 2.28 7.86
C ALA A 401 24.63 2.95 6.54
N THR A 402 25.32 2.72 5.42
CA THR A 402 24.95 3.28 4.10
C THR A 402 24.17 2.30 3.23
N VAL A 403 23.95 1.08 3.72
CA VAL A 403 23.26 0.02 2.99
C VAL A 403 21.95 -0.27 3.70
N PRO A 404 20.80 -0.27 2.99
CA PRO A 404 19.52 -0.68 3.55
C PRO A 404 19.61 -2.04 4.25
N ASP A 405 18.88 -2.20 5.34
CA ASP A 405 18.90 -3.40 6.17
C ASP A 405 18.39 -4.65 5.41
N ASP A 406 18.76 -5.85 5.88
CA ASP A 406 18.43 -7.16 5.29
C ASP A 406 17.27 -7.88 5.99
N ALA A 407 16.65 -7.24 6.97
CA ALA A 407 15.45 -7.78 7.59
C ALA A 407 14.29 -7.82 6.59
N PHE A 408 13.35 -8.72 6.85
CA PHE A 408 12.03 -8.73 6.23
C PHE A 408 10.94 -8.66 7.30
N LEU A 409 9.78 -8.17 6.88
CA LEU A 409 8.65 -7.89 7.77
C LEU A 409 7.44 -8.76 7.42
N SER A 410 6.76 -9.20 8.46
CA SER A 410 5.42 -9.81 8.38
C SER A 410 4.60 -9.33 9.58
N TYR A 411 3.28 -9.49 9.54
CA TYR A 411 2.45 -9.26 10.72
C TYR A 411 1.42 -10.36 10.90
N GLU A 412 0.89 -10.48 12.12
CA GLU A 412 -0.24 -11.36 12.41
C GLU A 412 -1.21 -10.62 13.34
N TYR A 413 -2.49 -10.61 13.01
CA TYR A 413 -3.51 -10.02 13.88
C TYR A 413 -3.79 -10.97 15.04
N ASP A 414 -3.63 -10.48 16.28
CA ASP A 414 -3.98 -11.21 17.49
C ASP A 414 -5.35 -10.74 17.99
N ALA A 415 -6.38 -11.56 17.76
CA ALA A 415 -7.74 -11.28 18.20
C ALA A 415 -7.89 -11.18 19.73
N GLY A 416 -6.95 -11.71 20.51
CA GLY A 416 -6.97 -11.62 21.98
C GLY A 416 -6.62 -10.22 22.50
N SER A 417 -5.62 -9.58 21.91
CA SER A 417 -5.18 -8.22 22.25
C SER A 417 -5.80 -7.12 21.38
N GLY A 418 -6.26 -7.49 20.19
CA GLY A 418 -6.66 -6.56 19.13
C GLY A 418 -5.46 -5.90 18.43
N ASP A 419 -4.25 -6.44 18.61
CA ASP A 419 -3.02 -5.88 18.04
C ASP A 419 -2.59 -6.60 16.76
N PHE A 420 -1.93 -5.85 15.89
CA PHE A 420 -1.19 -6.39 14.77
C PHE A 420 0.25 -6.62 15.20
N ILE A 421 0.64 -7.89 15.37
CA ILE A 421 1.97 -8.29 15.83
C ILE A 421 2.90 -8.36 14.63
N ILE A 422 3.69 -7.31 14.43
CA ILE A 422 4.76 -7.26 13.42
C ILE A 422 5.96 -8.07 13.91
N GLN A 423 6.57 -8.82 13.01
CA GLN A 423 7.89 -9.42 13.21
C GLN A 423 8.89 -8.95 12.14
N ALA A 424 10.06 -8.51 12.61
CA ALA A 424 11.25 -8.26 11.81
C ALA A 424 12.22 -9.43 11.99
N ARG A 425 12.58 -10.08 10.87
CA ARG A 425 13.41 -11.28 10.86
C ARG A 425 14.54 -11.14 9.85
N SER A 426 15.66 -11.77 10.16
CA SER A 426 16.83 -11.85 9.29
C SER A 426 17.45 -13.22 9.38
N LEU A 427 18.06 -13.67 8.29
CA LEU A 427 18.82 -14.91 8.25
C LEU A 427 20.07 -14.79 9.15
N THR A 428 20.26 -15.74 10.07
CA THR A 428 21.35 -15.70 11.06
C THR A 428 22.75 -16.00 10.52
N SER A 429 22.87 -16.74 9.42
CA SER A 429 24.16 -17.18 8.88
C SER A 429 24.02 -17.61 7.44
N ALA A 430 25.11 -17.40 6.70
CA ALA A 430 25.10 -17.63 5.28
C ALA A 430 24.95 -19.11 4.90
N SER A 431 24.02 -19.43 4.00
CA SER A 431 23.80 -20.81 3.54
C SER A 431 24.95 -21.33 2.68
N GLY A 432 25.76 -20.43 2.10
CA GLY A 432 26.76 -20.80 1.10
C GLY A 432 26.17 -21.51 -0.11
N GLY A 433 24.92 -21.18 -0.50
CA GLY A 433 24.21 -21.80 -1.62
C GLY A 433 23.55 -23.13 -1.27
N THR A 434 23.09 -23.31 -0.02
CA THR A 434 22.35 -24.50 0.41
C THR A 434 20.94 -24.13 0.84
N GLU A 435 19.98 -25.02 0.54
CA GLU A 435 18.58 -24.87 0.97
C GLU A 435 18.49 -24.57 2.47
N ASN A 436 17.94 -23.40 2.83
CA ASN A 436 17.81 -22.95 4.21
C ASN A 436 16.43 -22.34 4.53
N GLN A 437 15.45 -22.48 3.65
CA GLN A 437 14.12 -21.90 3.75
C GLN A 437 13.25 -22.48 4.89
N PHE A 438 13.71 -23.53 5.57
CA PHE A 438 12.94 -24.26 6.59
C PHE A 438 13.55 -24.18 8.00
N GLY A 439 12.67 -24.28 8.99
CA GLY A 439 13.01 -24.29 10.41
C GLY A 439 13.10 -22.88 11.01
N ASN A 440 13.93 -22.75 12.04
CA ASN A 440 14.09 -21.50 12.81
C ASN A 440 15.40 -20.77 12.46
N VAL A 441 15.78 -20.75 11.18
CA VAL A 441 17.04 -20.11 10.76
C VAL A 441 16.95 -18.58 10.67
N PHE A 442 15.71 -18.07 10.63
CA PHE A 442 15.38 -16.65 10.63
C PHE A 442 15.10 -16.18 12.06
N THR A 443 16.02 -15.42 12.63
CA THR A 443 15.85 -14.90 14.00
C THR A 443 15.19 -13.54 13.99
N LEU A 444 14.41 -13.29 15.04
CA LEU A 444 13.91 -11.95 15.32
C LEU A 444 15.07 -11.01 15.64
N ARG A 445 15.07 -9.85 15.00
CA ARG A 445 16.03 -8.77 15.23
C ARG A 445 15.32 -7.43 15.06
N ASP A 446 15.74 -6.44 15.83
CA ASP A 446 15.26 -5.07 15.62
C ASP A 446 15.71 -4.55 14.26
N ALA A 447 14.80 -3.81 13.63
CA ALA A 447 15.00 -3.02 12.44
C ALA A 447 13.98 -1.88 12.48
N ASP A 448 14.41 -0.67 12.15
CA ASP A 448 13.51 0.45 11.87
C ASP A 448 12.63 0.14 10.65
N PHE A 449 11.37 0.58 10.67
CA PHE A 449 10.41 0.26 9.61
C PHE A 449 9.37 1.36 9.39
N TYR A 450 8.88 1.44 8.15
CA TYR A 450 7.66 2.16 7.82
C TYR A 450 6.45 1.26 7.97
N PHE A 451 5.36 1.82 8.49
CA PHE A 451 4.05 1.23 8.30
C PHE A 451 3.00 2.28 7.97
N ALA A 452 1.96 1.88 7.24
CA ALA A 452 0.73 2.65 7.12
C ALA A 452 -0.49 1.72 7.18
N TRP A 453 -1.55 2.20 7.84
CA TRP A 453 -2.85 1.54 7.86
C TRP A 453 -3.66 1.88 6.61
N VAL A 454 -4.09 0.86 5.87
CA VAL A 454 -5.04 1.03 4.76
C VAL A 454 -6.42 0.58 5.22
N ASP A 455 -7.30 1.55 5.42
CA ASP A 455 -8.67 1.33 5.86
C ASP A 455 -9.57 0.82 4.72
N PHE A 456 -10.39 -0.20 4.98
CA PHE A 456 -11.28 -0.76 3.95
C PHE A 456 -12.53 0.09 3.70
N ALA A 457 -12.89 1.01 4.59
CA ALA A 457 -14.03 1.90 4.40
C ALA A 457 -13.59 3.27 3.88
N THR A 458 -12.53 3.84 4.46
CA THR A 458 -12.04 5.20 4.19
C THR A 458 -10.51 5.19 4.02
N PRO A 459 -10.00 4.64 2.91
CA PRO A 459 -8.55 4.48 2.71
C PRO A 459 -7.86 5.83 2.52
N LEU A 460 -6.52 5.82 2.57
CA LEU A 460 -5.71 7.02 2.44
C LEU A 460 -5.95 7.75 1.10
N THR A 461 -5.70 9.05 1.09
CA THR A 461 -5.65 9.88 -0.12
C THR A 461 -4.27 10.55 -0.26
N PRO A 462 -3.76 10.77 -1.49
CA PRO A 462 -2.37 11.22 -1.70
C PRO A 462 -2.09 12.62 -1.15
N ASN A 463 -3.13 13.46 -1.11
CA ASN A 463 -3.14 14.71 -0.39
C ASN A 463 -4.13 14.55 0.78
N ALA A 464 -3.87 15.21 1.91
CA ALA A 464 -4.96 15.60 2.81
C ALA A 464 -6.05 16.24 1.94
N ALA A 465 -7.32 16.06 2.29
CA ALA A 465 -8.33 16.92 1.71
C ALA A 465 -7.95 18.35 2.13
N HIS A 466 -7.18 19.05 1.30
CA HIS A 466 -6.89 20.46 1.48
C HIS A 466 -8.26 21.11 1.38
N ILE A 467 -8.81 21.47 2.53
CA ILE A 467 -10.03 22.26 2.56
C ILE A 467 -9.58 23.62 2.05
N PRO A 468 -10.04 24.10 0.89
CA PRO A 468 -9.46 25.33 0.35
C PRO A 468 -9.66 26.48 1.34
N GLY A 469 -8.57 27.04 1.86
CA GLY A 469 -8.59 28.00 2.96
C GLY A 469 -8.20 27.45 4.34
N ASP A 470 -7.90 26.16 4.49
CA ASP A 470 -7.24 25.58 5.67
C ASP A 470 -5.72 25.76 5.48
N PHE A 471 -5.23 26.93 5.91
CA PHE A 471 -3.87 27.38 5.70
C PHE A 471 -2.93 26.95 6.82
N ASP A 472 -3.44 26.61 8.00
CA ASP A 472 -2.62 26.08 9.11
C ASP A 472 -2.64 24.55 9.22
N GLY A 473 -3.45 23.87 8.40
CA GLY A 473 -3.46 22.42 8.21
C GLY A 473 -4.19 21.67 9.31
N ASP A 474 -5.02 22.34 10.11
CA ASP A 474 -5.73 21.76 11.25
C ASP A 474 -7.07 21.10 10.87
N GLN A 475 -7.38 21.06 9.57
CA GLN A 475 -8.63 20.53 8.98
C GLN A 475 -9.87 21.36 9.33
N GLN A 476 -9.69 22.60 9.77
CA GLN A 476 -10.75 23.59 9.93
C GLN A 476 -10.44 24.80 9.03
N VAL A 477 -11.48 25.54 8.67
CA VAL A 477 -11.32 26.84 7.99
C VAL A 477 -11.88 27.90 8.91
N ASP A 478 -11.02 28.50 9.73
CA ASP A 478 -11.40 29.44 10.76
C ASP A 478 -10.50 30.71 10.80
N GLY A 479 -10.47 31.38 11.96
CA GLY A 479 -9.70 32.61 12.13
C GLY A 479 -8.18 32.40 12.23
N ALA A 480 -7.73 31.19 12.56
CA ALA A 480 -6.32 30.82 12.59
C ALA A 480 -5.77 30.80 11.15
N ASP A 481 -6.51 30.23 10.20
CA ASP A 481 -6.18 30.28 8.77
C ASP A 481 -6.09 31.69 8.23
N LEU A 482 -7.04 32.55 8.61
CA LEU A 482 -6.99 33.95 8.21
C LEU A 482 -5.69 34.63 8.67
N THR A 483 -5.21 34.25 9.86
CA THR A 483 -3.95 34.77 10.40
C THR A 483 -2.77 34.27 9.57
N THR A 484 -2.79 33.02 9.13
CA THR A 484 -1.79 32.45 8.21
C THR A 484 -1.81 33.15 6.85
N TRP A 485 -2.97 33.33 6.22
CA TRP A 485 -3.11 34.05 4.95
C TRP A 485 -2.63 35.50 5.05
N GLN A 486 -2.96 36.20 6.15
CA GLN A 486 -2.49 37.58 6.37
C GLN A 486 -0.97 37.69 6.47
N GLY A 487 -0.29 36.63 6.95
CA GLY A 487 1.17 36.55 6.97
C GLY A 487 1.77 36.22 5.60
N ALA A 488 1.02 35.52 4.76
CA ALA A 488 1.46 35.05 3.44
C ALA A 488 1.21 36.06 2.31
N VAL A 489 0.15 36.88 2.41
CA VAL A 489 -0.28 37.76 1.32
C VAL A 489 0.85 38.67 0.80
N GLY A 490 1.19 38.50 -0.49
CA GLY A 490 2.29 39.21 -1.14
C GLY A 490 3.71 38.89 -0.61
N ALA A 491 3.87 37.84 0.21
CA ALA A 491 5.12 37.43 0.83
C ALA A 491 5.51 35.96 0.50
N SER A 492 4.56 35.03 0.46
CA SER A 492 4.78 33.61 0.16
C SER A 492 3.49 32.97 -0.40
N ALA A 493 3.56 31.71 -0.82
CA ALA A 493 2.41 30.90 -1.25
C ALA A 493 1.76 30.12 -0.08
N GLN A 494 2.02 30.51 1.18
CA GLN A 494 1.49 29.77 2.34
C GLN A 494 -0.02 29.98 2.54
N GLY A 495 -0.59 31.00 1.90
CA GLY A 495 -2.03 31.26 1.85
C GLY A 495 -2.62 30.97 0.47
N ASP A 496 -1.97 30.14 -0.35
CA ASP A 496 -2.39 29.81 -1.72
C ASP A 496 -3.53 28.78 -1.69
N ALA A 497 -4.76 29.22 -1.89
CA ALA A 497 -5.94 28.37 -1.85
C ALA A 497 -6.38 27.87 -3.24
N ASP A 498 -5.91 28.49 -4.33
CA ASP A 498 -6.24 28.10 -5.70
C ASP A 498 -5.11 27.37 -6.45
N GLY A 499 -3.92 27.32 -5.85
CA GLY A 499 -2.73 26.62 -6.32
C GLY A 499 -1.95 27.37 -7.41
N ASP A 500 -2.09 28.69 -7.53
CA ASP A 500 -1.43 29.49 -8.57
C ASP A 500 -0.01 29.97 -8.21
N GLY A 501 0.44 29.67 -6.99
CA GLY A 501 1.78 29.93 -6.50
C GLY A 501 1.97 31.30 -5.86
N ASP A 502 0.90 32.05 -5.60
CA ASP A 502 0.94 33.24 -4.76
C ASP A 502 -0.14 33.25 -3.66
N SER A 503 -0.25 34.34 -2.92
CA SER A 503 -1.27 34.49 -1.88
C SER A 503 -1.85 35.87 -2.02
N ASP A 504 -3.08 35.94 -2.51
CA ASP A 504 -3.73 37.15 -2.94
C ASP A 504 -5.23 37.19 -2.59
N GLY A 505 -5.94 38.16 -3.18
CA GLY A 505 -7.36 38.35 -2.91
C GLY A 505 -8.26 37.21 -3.39
N HIS A 506 -7.83 36.41 -4.36
CA HIS A 506 -8.55 35.25 -4.84
C HIS A 506 -8.52 34.13 -3.80
N ASP A 507 -7.38 33.90 -3.14
CA ASP A 507 -7.28 32.92 -2.04
C ASP A 507 -8.11 33.32 -0.83
N PHE A 508 -8.11 34.62 -0.52
CA PHE A 508 -8.96 35.14 0.54
C PHE A 508 -10.45 34.89 0.26
N LEU A 509 -10.89 35.01 -1.00
CA LEU A 509 -12.27 34.69 -1.39
C LEU A 509 -12.57 33.20 -1.25
N ILE A 510 -11.58 32.33 -1.44
CA ILE A 510 -11.73 30.89 -1.24
C ILE A 510 -11.84 30.58 0.25
N TRP A 511 -10.96 31.12 1.10
CA TRP A 511 -11.09 31.04 2.56
C TRP A 511 -12.47 31.54 3.04
N GLN A 512 -12.92 32.69 2.56
CA GLN A 512 -14.24 33.24 2.95
C GLN A 512 -15.41 32.32 2.60
N ARG A 513 -15.34 31.60 1.48
CA ARG A 513 -16.40 30.67 1.06
C ARG A 513 -16.41 29.39 1.88
N ASN A 514 -15.23 28.97 2.36
CA ASN A 514 -15.07 27.76 3.13
C ASN A 514 -15.06 28.00 4.65
N PHE A 515 -15.10 29.26 5.13
CA PHE A 515 -15.12 29.59 6.55
C PHE A 515 -16.23 28.84 7.31
N GLY A 516 -15.83 28.11 8.35
CA GLY A 516 -16.68 27.23 9.15
C GLY A 516 -16.73 25.77 8.66
N THR A 517 -16.05 25.43 7.58
CA THR A 517 -15.84 24.02 7.16
C THR A 517 -14.89 23.34 8.16
N GLY A 518 -15.11 22.05 8.44
CA GLY A 518 -14.32 21.31 9.42
C GLY A 518 -14.72 21.52 10.89
N ALA A 519 -15.54 22.55 11.19
CA ALA A 519 -16.05 22.77 12.53
C ALA A 519 -17.03 21.65 12.95
N ALA A 520 -16.79 21.04 14.12
CA ALA A 520 -17.70 20.06 14.69
C ALA A 520 -19.11 20.65 14.84
N GLU A 521 -20.13 19.99 14.28
CA GLU A 521 -21.52 20.40 14.50
C GLU A 521 -21.83 20.35 16.00
N VAL A 522 -21.95 21.53 16.61
CA VAL A 522 -22.49 21.65 17.96
C VAL A 522 -23.95 21.23 17.89
N ALA A 523 -24.23 19.99 18.33
CA ALA A 523 -25.57 19.43 18.38
C ALA A 523 -26.55 20.48 18.92
N GLY A 524 -27.48 20.91 18.06
CA GLY A 524 -28.46 21.94 18.39
C GLY A 524 -29.16 21.59 19.69
N VAL A 525 -28.97 22.43 20.71
CA VAL A 525 -29.62 22.30 22.01
C VAL A 525 -31.14 22.22 21.78
N PRO A 526 -31.85 21.14 22.18
CA PRO A 526 -33.28 21.03 21.93
C PRO A 526 -34.06 22.10 22.70
N GLU A 527 -34.50 23.14 22.00
CA GLU A 527 -35.34 24.24 22.51
C GLU A 527 -36.70 23.76 23.07
N ALA A 528 -37.06 22.49 22.83
CA ALA A 528 -38.27 21.85 23.35
C ALA A 528 -38.33 21.76 24.89
N THR A 529 -37.19 21.77 25.59
CA THR A 529 -37.17 21.64 27.06
C THR A 529 -37.41 22.96 27.80
N SER A 530 -37.07 24.11 27.19
CA SER A 530 -37.26 25.44 27.78
C SER A 530 -38.74 25.81 27.92
N LEU A 531 -39.56 25.47 26.92
CA LEU A 531 -41.02 25.69 26.98
C LEU A 531 -41.70 24.78 28.01
N LEU A 532 -41.21 23.56 28.19
CA LEU A 532 -41.71 22.62 29.21
C LEU A 532 -41.40 23.10 30.63
N LEU A 533 -40.20 23.66 30.86
CA LEU A 533 -39.84 24.27 32.15
C LEU A 533 -40.67 25.54 32.46
N LEU A 534 -40.94 26.37 31.45
CA LEU A 534 -41.83 27.54 31.59
C LEU A 534 -43.28 27.13 31.88
N ALA A 535 -43.79 26.09 31.21
CA ALA A 535 -45.12 25.56 31.46
C ALA A 535 -45.25 24.93 32.86
N ALA A 536 -44.24 24.17 33.30
CA ALA A 536 -44.19 23.58 34.64
C ALA A 536 -44.10 24.66 35.74
N GLY A 537 -43.29 25.71 35.51
CA GLY A 537 -43.21 26.88 36.41
C GLY A 537 -44.52 27.65 36.50
N GLY A 538 -45.21 27.83 35.38
CA GLY A 538 -46.54 28.47 35.33
C GLY A 538 -47.62 27.70 36.10
N ALA A 539 -47.64 26.37 35.99
CA ALA A 539 -48.58 25.51 36.70
C ALA A 539 -48.36 25.52 38.24
N LEU A 540 -47.09 25.56 38.68
CA LEU A 540 -46.74 25.67 40.10
C LEU A 540 -47.09 27.04 40.70
N ALA A 541 -46.95 28.13 39.94
CA ALA A 541 -47.37 29.46 40.38
C ALA A 541 -48.90 29.59 40.48
N ALA A 542 -49.64 28.97 39.56
CA ALA A 542 -51.11 28.99 39.56
C ALA A 542 -51.72 28.20 40.73
N THR A 543 -51.11 27.08 41.12
CA THR A 543 -51.55 26.27 42.27
C THR A 543 -51.27 26.94 43.61
N ARG A 544 -50.16 27.71 43.72
CA ARG A 544 -49.89 28.54 44.91
C ARG A 544 -50.92 29.66 45.12
N ARG A 545 -51.37 30.33 44.05
CA ARG A 545 -52.41 31.38 44.16
C ARG A 545 -53.78 30.86 44.59
N ARG A 546 -54.15 29.62 44.24
CA ARG A 546 -55.43 29.01 44.65
C ARG A 546 -55.47 28.54 46.12
N ARG A 547 -54.32 28.37 46.78
CA ARG A 547 -54.25 27.93 48.18
C ARG A 547 -54.40 29.10 49.17
N ALA A 548 -54.13 30.33 48.74
CA ALA A 548 -54.25 31.53 49.58
C ALA A 548 -55.71 32.04 49.73
N SER A 549 -56.67 31.55 48.95
CA SER A 549 -58.07 32.00 48.95
C SER A 549 -59.05 31.08 49.69
N ARG A 550 -58.57 30.06 50.42
CA ARG A 550 -59.39 29.21 51.32
C ARG A 550 -58.92 29.34 52.76
N GLY A 551 -59.23 30.48 53.38
CA GLY A 551 -58.98 30.75 54.79
C GLY A 551 -59.90 31.86 55.32
N VAL A 552 -61.21 31.58 55.38
CA VAL A 552 -62.18 32.23 56.28
C VAL A 552 -63.24 31.18 56.64
N VAL A 553 -63.09 30.58 57.82
CA VAL A 553 -64.09 30.49 58.90
C VAL A 553 -63.31 30.54 60.21
#